data_AF-A0A1L8Q728-F1
#
_entry.id   AF-A0A1L8Q728-F1
#
_cell.length_a   1.000
_cell.length_b   1.000
_cell.length_c   1.000
_cell.angle_alpha   90.00
_cell.angle_beta   90.00
_cell.angle_gamma   90.00
#
_symmetry.space_group_name_H-M   'P 1'
#
loop_
_entity.id
_entity.type
_entity.pdbx_description
1 polymer ?
#
loop_
_entity_poly.entity_id
_entity_poly.type
_entity_poly.pdbx_seq_one_letter_code
_entity_poly.pdbx_strand_id
1 'polypeptide(L)'
;MNGGNILDNTILRTEWFDETEKFCEIRLDCETKYLTIYQVCYIFEEKMSKVYIAIDEYIKNPHQMKEIIFGDDSEGGSGYFSFLLTPINLKEELKVEVNMEIADNENSLHRCKFFKILDWKI
;
A
#
# COMPACT_ATOMS: atom_id res chain seq x y z
N MET A 1 -3.46 -14.52 29.30
CA MET A 1 -2.36 -13.94 28.52
C MET A 1 -2.08 -14.87 27.36
N ASN A 2 -2.54 -14.52 26.16
CA ASN A 2 -2.08 -15.10 24.89
C ASN A 2 -1.91 -13.89 23.98
N GLY A 3 -0.70 -13.34 23.95
CA GLY A 3 -0.31 -12.36 22.95
C GLY A 3 -0.30 -13.10 21.62
N GLY A 4 -1.39 -12.98 20.87
CA GLY A 4 -1.38 -13.36 19.47
C GLY A 4 -0.34 -12.47 18.80
N ASN A 5 0.75 -13.07 18.32
CA ASN A 5 1.67 -12.37 17.42
C ASN A 5 0.80 -11.75 16.32
N ILE A 6 0.75 -10.41 16.29
CA ILE A 6 0.21 -9.68 15.15
C ILE A 6 1.17 -10.04 14.03
N LEU A 7 0.72 -10.93 13.16
CA LEU A 7 1.44 -11.38 11.99
C LEU A 7 1.70 -10.15 11.11
N ASP A 8 2.93 -9.63 11.13
CA ASP A 8 3.46 -8.55 10.29
C ASP A 8 3.52 -9.00 8.82
N ASN A 9 2.34 -9.22 8.24
CA ASN A 9 2.21 -9.93 6.97
C ASN A 9 2.03 -9.00 5.76
N THR A 10 2.40 -7.73 5.88
CA THR A 10 2.38 -6.81 4.74
C THR A 10 3.72 -6.13 4.66
N ILE A 11 4.50 -6.48 3.64
CA ILE A 11 5.86 -6.00 3.47
C ILE A 11 5.89 -5.18 2.18
N LEU A 12 6.10 -3.88 2.33
CA LEU A 12 6.40 -2.98 1.23
C LEU A 12 7.92 -2.80 1.17
N ARG A 13 8.54 -3.08 0.02
CA ARG A 13 9.99 -2.90 -0.16
C ARG A 13 10.34 -2.45 -1.57
N THR A 14 11.47 -1.78 -1.67
CA THR A 14 12.13 -1.52 -2.95
C THR A 14 12.90 -2.77 -3.36
N GLU A 15 12.59 -3.30 -4.55
CA GLU A 15 13.34 -4.42 -5.15
C GLU A 15 14.53 -3.89 -5.94
N TRP A 16 14.33 -2.80 -6.67
CA TRP A 16 15.34 -2.21 -7.55
C TRP A 16 15.13 -0.71 -7.74
N PHE A 17 16.20 0.00 -8.08
CA PHE A 17 16.20 1.42 -8.41
C PHE A 17 17.07 1.69 -9.63
N ASP A 18 16.50 2.36 -10.63
CA ASP A 18 17.23 2.91 -11.76
C ASP A 18 17.70 4.33 -11.43
N GLU A 19 19.01 4.53 -11.27
CA GLU A 19 19.57 5.86 -11.02
C GLU A 19 19.52 6.77 -12.26
N THR A 20 19.47 6.19 -13.46
CA THR A 20 19.48 6.91 -14.74
C THR A 20 18.10 7.45 -15.06
N GLU A 21 17.11 6.57 -15.02
CA GLU A 21 15.71 6.88 -15.32
C GLU A 21 14.93 7.34 -14.07
N LYS A 22 15.56 7.29 -12.90
CA LYS A 22 15.03 7.77 -11.61
C LYS A 22 13.68 7.14 -11.26
N PHE A 23 13.56 5.82 -11.38
CA PHE A 23 12.38 5.09 -10.92
C PHE A 23 12.76 3.86 -10.10
N CYS A 24 11.87 3.46 -9.19
CA CYS A 24 12.04 2.26 -8.38
C CYS A 24 11.00 1.21 -8.72
N GLU A 25 11.43 -0.04 -8.70
CA GLU A 25 10.55 -1.19 -8.58
C GLU A 25 10.20 -1.40 -7.11
N ILE A 26 8.90 -1.38 -6.81
CA ILE A 26 8.38 -1.61 -5.46
C ILE A 26 7.56 -2.88 -5.47
N ARG A 27 7.79 -3.73 -4.47
CA ARG A 27 7.02 -4.93 -4.22
C ARG A 27 6.25 -4.83 -2.91
N LEU A 28 4.99 -5.22 -2.99
CA LEU A 28 4.09 -5.41 -1.87
C LEU A 28 3.77 -6.90 -1.74
N ASP A 29 4.15 -7.51 -0.63
CA ASP A 29 3.71 -8.85 -0.27
C ASP A 29 2.62 -8.76 0.80
N CYS A 30 1.53 -9.50 0.62
CA CYS A 30 0.47 -9.67 1.59
C CYS A 30 0.29 -11.17 1.89
N GLU A 31 0.47 -11.53 3.16
CA GLU A 31 0.28 -12.89 3.64
C GLU A 31 -0.91 -12.99 4.61
N THR A 32 -1.70 -14.03 4.47
CA THR A 32 -2.76 -14.39 5.38
C THR A 32 -2.62 -15.87 5.72
N LYS A 33 -3.41 -16.35 6.68
CA LYS A 33 -3.49 -17.78 6.98
C LYS A 33 -3.85 -18.65 5.75
N TYR A 34 -4.50 -18.07 4.73
CA TYR A 34 -5.09 -18.81 3.62
C TYR A 34 -4.42 -18.54 2.27
N LEU A 35 -3.74 -17.40 2.12
CA LEU A 35 -3.20 -16.93 0.86
C LEU A 35 -1.98 -16.05 1.11
N THR A 36 -0.95 -16.24 0.30
CA THR A 36 0.14 -15.29 0.08
C THR A 36 0.01 -14.74 -1.33
N ILE A 37 0.00 -13.41 -1.46
CA ILE A 37 -0.01 -12.70 -2.73
C ILE A 37 1.09 -11.65 -2.73
N TYR A 38 1.63 -11.37 -3.90
CA TYR A 38 2.50 -10.22 -4.10
C TYR A 38 2.14 -9.48 -5.37
N GLN A 39 2.47 -8.19 -5.40
CA GLN A 39 2.36 -7.36 -6.58
C GLN A 39 3.59 -6.44 -6.67
N VAL A 40 4.04 -6.22 -7.89
CA VAL A 40 5.14 -5.30 -8.22
C VAL A 40 4.57 -4.13 -9.01
N CYS A 41 5.09 -2.93 -8.76
CA CYS A 41 4.83 -1.75 -9.58
C CYS A 41 6.10 -0.91 -9.72
N TYR A 42 6.16 -0.08 -10.77
CA TYR A 42 7.22 0.89 -10.96
C TYR A 42 6.76 2.29 -10.60
N ILE A 43 7.58 3.05 -9.88
CA ILE A 43 7.28 4.44 -9.49
C ILE A 43 8.46 5.33 -9.82
N PHE A 44 8.22 6.34 -10.66
CA PHE A 44 9.18 7.40 -10.91
C PHE A 44 9.35 8.31 -9.68
N GLU A 45 10.55 8.84 -9.46
CA GLU A 45 10.90 9.72 -8.34
C GLU A 45 9.94 10.92 -8.22
N GLU A 46 9.53 11.50 -9.35
CA GLU A 46 8.54 12.58 -9.41
C GLU A 46 7.16 12.18 -8.86
N LYS A 47 6.77 10.90 -9.00
CA LYS A 47 5.52 10.35 -8.49
C LYS A 47 5.65 9.93 -7.03
N MET A 48 6.84 9.53 -6.58
CA MET A 48 7.12 9.23 -5.15
C MET A 48 6.83 10.42 -4.25
N SER A 49 7.06 11.64 -4.73
CA SER A 49 6.68 12.87 -4.01
C SER A 49 5.19 12.91 -3.65
N LYS A 50 4.31 12.39 -4.52
CA LYS A 50 2.87 12.33 -4.24
C LYS A 50 2.54 11.36 -3.11
N VAL A 51 3.24 10.23 -3.05
CA VAL A 51 3.11 9.26 -1.96
C VAL A 51 3.51 9.91 -0.64
N TYR A 52 4.66 10.60 -0.60
CA TYR A 52 5.12 11.27 0.61
C TYR A 52 4.18 12.40 1.06
N ILE A 53 3.69 13.21 0.13
CA ILE A 53 2.70 14.26 0.44
C ILE A 53 1.42 13.63 1.00
N ALA A 54 0.93 12.53 0.41
CA ALA A 54 -0.28 11.87 0.89
C ALA A 54 -0.12 11.32 2.32
N ILE A 55 1.06 10.76 2.64
CA ILE A 55 1.41 10.30 4.00
C ILE A 55 1.48 11.47 4.97
N ASP A 56 2.17 12.56 4.60
CA ASP A 56 2.31 13.76 5.45
C ASP A 56 0.96 14.43 5.71
N GLU A 57 0.10 14.52 4.69
CA GLU A 57 -1.27 15.04 4.84
C GLU A 57 -2.10 14.19 5.80
N TYR A 58 -1.95 12.86 5.77
CA TYR A 58 -2.62 11.98 6.72
C TYR A 58 -2.08 12.16 8.14
N ILE A 59 -0.75 12.24 8.32
CA ILE A 59 -0.13 12.49 9.63
C ILE A 59 -0.62 13.81 10.23
N LYS A 60 -0.76 14.86 9.41
CA LYS A 60 -1.28 16.17 9.84
C LYS A 60 -2.77 16.17 10.18
N ASN A 61 -3.55 15.29 9.56
CA ASN A 61 -4.99 15.17 9.82
C ASN A 61 -5.44 13.69 9.85
N PRO A 62 -5.11 12.95 10.93
CA PRO A 62 -5.34 11.50 11.00
C PRO A 62 -6.82 11.12 11.13
N HIS A 63 -7.72 12.09 11.26
CA HIS A 63 -9.17 11.86 11.33
C HIS A 63 -9.83 11.89 9.95
N GLN A 64 -9.08 12.17 8.89
CA GLN A 64 -9.55 12.11 7.53
C GLN A 64 -9.06 10.84 6.84
N MET A 65 -9.95 10.21 6.07
CA MET A 65 -9.58 9.09 5.21
C MET A 65 -8.62 9.56 4.11
N LYS A 66 -7.59 8.77 3.82
CA LYS A 66 -6.61 9.08 2.78
C LYS A 66 -6.29 7.86 1.93
N GLU A 67 -6.46 7.99 0.62
CA GLU A 67 -5.95 7.01 -0.33
C GLU A 67 -4.54 7.37 -0.77
N ILE A 68 -3.66 6.38 -0.82
CA ILE A 68 -2.29 6.45 -1.30
C ILE A 68 -2.15 5.43 -2.41
N ILE A 69 -1.78 5.88 -3.59
CA ILE A 69 -1.61 5.04 -4.79
C ILE A 69 -0.12 4.85 -5.06
N PHE A 70 0.27 3.61 -5.30
CA PHE A 70 1.62 3.21 -5.68
C PHE A 70 1.57 2.64 -7.09
N GLY A 71 2.42 3.16 -7.98
CA GLY A 71 2.42 2.77 -9.39
C GLY A 71 1.63 3.74 -10.27
N ASP A 72 1.16 3.22 -11.40
CA ASP A 72 0.39 3.96 -12.40
C ASP A 72 -1.00 3.32 -12.53
N ASP A 73 -2.03 4.06 -12.15
CA ASP A 73 -3.43 3.63 -12.20
C ASP A 73 -4.10 3.92 -13.55
N SER A 74 -3.33 4.40 -14.54
CA SER A 74 -3.81 4.63 -15.90
C SER A 74 -3.84 3.36 -16.76
N GLU A 75 -4.67 3.39 -17.79
CA GLU A 75 -4.83 2.28 -18.74
C GLU A 75 -3.50 2.00 -19.49
N GLY A 76 -3.03 0.74 -19.42
CA GLY A 76 -1.73 0.34 -19.97
C GLY A 76 -0.53 0.63 -19.06
N GLY A 77 -0.77 1.10 -17.83
CA GLY A 77 0.25 1.27 -16.80
C GLY A 77 0.86 -0.07 -16.35
N SER A 78 2.01 0.00 -15.67
CA SER A 78 2.78 -1.19 -15.24
C SER A 78 2.20 -1.93 -14.02
N GLY A 79 0.90 -1.73 -13.74
CA GLY A 79 0.23 -2.16 -12.52
C GLY A 79 0.37 -1.17 -11.35
N TYR A 80 -0.59 -1.24 -10.43
CA TYR A 80 -0.64 -0.39 -9.24
C TYR A 80 -1.30 -1.09 -8.04
N PHE A 81 -0.98 -0.65 -6.83
CA PHE A 81 -1.72 -1.00 -5.62
C PHE A 81 -2.03 0.27 -4.82
N SER A 82 -3.07 0.24 -3.99
CA SER A 82 -3.42 1.39 -3.15
C SER A 82 -3.61 1.02 -1.69
N PHE A 83 -3.28 1.96 -0.81
CA PHE A 83 -3.59 1.92 0.60
C PHE A 83 -4.67 2.95 0.90
N LEU A 84 -5.76 2.53 1.53
CA LEU A 84 -6.76 3.41 2.11
C LEU A 84 -6.55 3.45 3.62
N LEU A 85 -6.01 4.56 4.09
CA LEU A 85 -5.84 4.87 5.50
C LEU A 85 -7.19 5.38 6.05
N THR A 86 -7.80 4.65 6.97
CA THR A 86 -9.03 5.10 7.62
C THR A 86 -8.73 6.14 8.69
N PRO A 87 -9.71 6.94 9.13
CA PRO A 87 -9.57 7.76 10.33
C PRO A 87 -9.08 6.94 11.54
N ILE A 88 -8.12 7.47 12.30
CA ILE A 88 -7.63 6.84 13.53
C ILE A 88 -8.75 6.79 14.56
N ASN A 89 -8.89 5.64 15.21
CA ASN A 89 -9.91 5.45 16.23
C ASN A 89 -9.44 5.92 17.63
N LEU A 90 -10.35 5.88 18.60
CA LEU A 90 -10.04 6.28 20.00
C LEU A 90 -8.99 5.41 20.71
N LYS A 91 -8.60 4.28 20.12
CA LYS A 91 -7.57 3.38 20.63
C LYS A 91 -6.21 3.61 19.97
N GLU A 92 -6.09 4.67 19.16
CA GLU A 92 -4.89 4.94 18.36
C GLU A 92 -4.57 3.79 17.39
N GLU A 93 -5.60 3.09 16.92
CA GLU A 93 -5.46 2.04 15.92
C GLU A 93 -5.81 2.61 14.54
N LEU A 94 -4.87 2.50 13.60
CA LEU A 94 -5.05 2.82 12.20
C LEU A 94 -5.50 1.57 11.44
N LYS A 95 -6.64 1.64 10.74
CA LYS A 95 -6.98 0.60 9.77
C LYS A 95 -6.49 0.96 8.38
N VAL A 96 -5.79 0.03 7.75
CA VAL A 96 -5.34 0.16 6.36
C VAL A 96 -6.05 -0.88 5.52
N GLU A 97 -6.80 -0.44 4.52
CA GLU A 97 -7.27 -1.32 3.45
C GLU A 97 -6.24 -1.30 2.33
N VAL A 98 -5.72 -2.47 1.98
CA VAL A 98 -4.73 -2.68 0.92
C VAL A 98 -5.46 -3.26 -0.28
N ASN A 99 -5.46 -2.53 -1.38
CA ASN A 99 -6.04 -2.91 -2.66
C ASN A 99 -4.92 -3.32 -3.62
N MET A 100 -4.92 -4.59 -4.03
CA MET A 100 -3.96 -5.15 -4.98
C MET A 100 -4.66 -5.66 -6.22
N GLU A 101 -4.07 -5.45 -7.39
CA GLU A 101 -4.49 -6.03 -8.66
C GLU A 101 -3.77 -7.36 -8.89
N ILE A 102 -4.54 -8.44 -9.04
CA ILE A 102 -4.06 -9.82 -9.04
C ILE A 102 -3.76 -10.32 -10.46
N ALA A 103 -4.31 -9.66 -11.48
CA ALA A 103 -4.04 -9.98 -12.88
C ALA A 103 -4.32 -8.78 -13.78
N ASP A 104 -3.37 -8.53 -14.68
CA ASP A 104 -3.51 -7.59 -15.78
C ASP A 104 -4.50 -8.19 -16.80
N ASN A 105 -5.78 -7.87 -16.63
CA ASN A 105 -6.80 -8.19 -17.61
C ASN A 105 -7.50 -6.89 -18.02
N GLU A 106 -8.01 -6.85 -19.26
CA GLU A 106 -8.65 -5.65 -19.85
C GLU A 106 -9.82 -5.09 -19.03
N ASN A 107 -10.23 -5.78 -17.95
CA ASN A 107 -11.36 -5.39 -17.11
C ASN A 107 -10.97 -5.11 -15.63
N SER A 108 -9.69 -5.20 -15.23
CA SER A 108 -9.21 -5.07 -13.83
C SER A 108 -10.07 -5.85 -12.80
N LEU A 109 -10.60 -7.02 -13.17
CA LEU A 109 -11.66 -7.72 -12.40
C LEU A 109 -11.14 -8.50 -11.20
N HIS A 110 -9.83 -8.67 -11.05
CA HIS A 110 -9.25 -9.44 -9.96
C HIS A 110 -8.55 -8.50 -8.99
N ARG A 111 -9.30 -7.91 -8.06
CA ARG A 111 -8.75 -7.10 -6.97
C ARG A 111 -8.87 -7.82 -5.63
N CYS A 112 -7.78 -7.87 -4.88
CA CYS A 112 -7.75 -8.39 -3.53
C CYS A 112 -7.75 -7.23 -2.54
N LYS A 113 -8.60 -7.32 -1.50
CA LYS A 113 -8.64 -6.35 -0.39
C LYS A 113 -8.18 -7.00 0.89
N PHE A 114 -7.18 -6.42 1.54
CA PHE A 114 -6.73 -6.83 2.87
C PHE A 114 -6.97 -5.71 3.87
N PHE A 115 -7.52 -6.04 5.05
CA PHE A 115 -7.68 -5.07 6.14
C PHE A 115 -6.64 -5.34 7.21
N LYS A 116 -5.92 -4.29 7.59
CA LYS A 116 -4.87 -4.32 8.61
C LYS A 116 -5.20 -3.33 9.70
N ILE A 117 -4.79 -3.63 10.93
CA ILE A 117 -4.85 -2.71 12.07
C ILE A 117 -3.39 -2.49 12.50
N LEU A 118 -2.96 -1.24 12.52
CA LEU A 118 -1.63 -0.82 12.95
C LEU A 118 -1.79 0.02 14.22
N ASP A 119 -0.94 -0.24 15.22
CA ASP A 119 -0.80 0.66 16.36
C ASP A 119 -0.16 1.97 15.86
N TRP A 120 -0.89 3.07 15.95
CA TRP A 120 -0.41 4.37 15.53
C TRP A 120 0.31 5.05 16.69
N LYS A 121 1.64 5.17 16.57
CA LYS A 121 2.48 5.92 17.51
C LYS A 121 3.31 6.91 16.72
N ILE A 122 3.16 8.20 17.04
CA ILE A 122 4.02 9.29 16.56
C ILE A 122 5.04 9.61 17.65
#